data_AF-A0A920QG64-F1
#
_entry.id   AF-A0A920QG64-F1
#
_cell.length_a   1.000
_cell.length_b   1.000
_cell.length_c   1.000
_cell.angle_alpha   90.00
_cell.angle_beta   90.00
_cell.angle_gamma   90.00
#
_symmetry.space_group_name_H-M   'P 1'
#
loop_
_entity.id
_entity.type
_entity.pdbx_description
1 polymer ?
#
loop_
_entity_poly.entity_id
_entity_poly.type
_entity_poly.pdbx_seq_one_letter_code
_entity_poly.pdbx_strand_id
1 'polypeptide(L)'
;MGAPYGKTLVDSKVADGEMQITESDREYWAFTPLKMTTVPKVENSKWVSNEIDYFVLSKLEAAGIQPNDPAQHRVLLRRLYFDIIGLPPGPEEVANFLTAADGNPRAALESVVDQL
;
A
#
# COMPACT_ATOMS: atom_id res chain seq x y z
N MET A 1 17.82 4.51 -6.02
CA MET A 1 18.28 5.89 -5.82
C MET A 1 17.20 6.64 -5.06
N GLY A 2 17.26 6.62 -3.72
CA GLY A 2 16.44 7.52 -2.90
C GLY A 2 17.08 8.90 -2.94
N ALA A 3 16.31 9.92 -3.28
CA ALA A 3 16.81 11.29 -3.25
C ALA A 3 17.33 11.57 -1.84
N PRO A 4 18.59 12.01 -1.66
CA PRO A 4 19.07 12.44 -0.36
C PRO A 4 18.17 13.59 0.08
N TYR A 5 17.58 13.48 1.27
CA TYR A 5 16.81 14.58 1.86
C TYR A 5 17.72 15.82 1.87
N GLY A 6 17.42 16.78 0.99
CA GLY A 6 18.26 17.97 0.76
C GLY A 6 18.14 19.03 1.87
N LYS A 7 17.44 18.70 2.95
CA LYS A 7 17.32 19.52 4.15
C LYS A 7 17.54 18.63 5.36
N THR A 8 18.38 19.10 6.27
CA THR A 8 18.47 18.59 7.63
C THR A 8 17.06 18.58 8.23
N LEU A 9 16.58 17.41 8.70
CA LEU A 9 15.34 17.35 9.50
C LEU A 9 15.49 18.05 10.86
N VAL A 10 16.73 18.43 11.20
CA VAL A 10 17.12 19.12 12.42
C VAL A 10 17.96 20.33 12.01
N ASP A 11 17.30 21.45 11.72
CA ASP A 11 17.92 22.79 11.76
C ASP A 11 17.71 23.45 13.13
N SER A 12 17.38 22.66 14.15
CA SER A 12 17.26 23.15 15.51
C SER A 12 18.60 22.98 16.22
N LYS A 13 19.22 24.12 16.55
CA LYS A 13 19.78 24.26 17.91
C LYS A 13 18.85 23.48 18.84
N VAL A 14 19.32 22.40 19.46
CA VAL A 14 18.58 21.73 20.52
C VAL A 14 18.21 22.85 21.48
N ALA A 15 16.92 23.19 21.53
CA ALA A 15 16.46 24.30 22.35
C ALA A 15 16.76 23.86 23.77
N ASP A 16 17.69 24.56 24.42
CA ASP A 16 18.07 24.35 25.81
C ASP A 16 16.96 24.93 26.70
N GLY A 17 15.76 24.36 26.54
CA GLY A 17 14.50 24.84 27.07
C GLY A 17 13.54 23.68 27.29
N GLU A 18 12.64 23.85 28.25
CA GLU A 18 11.67 22.82 28.63
C GLU A 18 10.86 22.34 27.42
N MET A 19 10.65 21.03 27.28
CA MET A 19 9.79 20.48 26.22
C MET A 19 8.36 21.00 26.39
N GLN A 20 8.00 22.03 25.61
CA GLN A 20 6.66 22.59 25.59
C GLN A 20 5.85 21.93 24.47
N ILE A 21 4.80 21.19 24.85
CA ILE A 21 3.81 20.65 23.90
C ILE A 21 2.91 21.81 23.47
N THR A 22 3.07 22.25 22.22
CA THR A 22 2.29 23.33 21.62
C THR A 22 0.90 22.84 21.19
N GLU A 23 -0.01 23.77 20.87
CA GLU A 23 -1.35 23.43 20.33
C GLU A 23 -1.22 22.63 19.03
N SER A 24 -0.30 23.01 18.13
CA SER A 24 -0.05 22.32 16.86
C SER A 24 0.46 20.89 17.04
N ASP A 25 1.22 20.60 18.12
CA ASP A 25 1.64 19.24 18.43
C ASP A 25 0.44 18.34 18.78
N ARG A 26 -0.61 18.91 19.38
CA ARG A 26 -1.84 18.18 19.74
C ARG A 26 -2.75 17.93 18.53
N GLU A 27 -2.58 18.67 17.45
CA GLU A 27 -3.31 18.48 16.18
C GLU A 27 -2.70 17.38 15.30
N TYR A 28 -1.58 16.78 15.70
CA TYR A 28 -0.99 15.69 14.94
C TYR A 28 -1.96 14.51 14.83
N TRP A 29 -1.97 13.84 13.68
CA TRP A 29 -2.97 12.81 13.35
C TRP A 29 -3.03 11.67 14.39
N ALA A 30 -1.90 11.35 15.03
CA ALA A 30 -1.80 10.30 16.05
C ALA A 30 -2.49 10.66 17.37
N PHE A 31 -2.69 11.95 17.67
CA PHE A 31 -3.33 12.45 18.90
C PHE A 31 -4.76 12.93 18.69
N THR A 32 -5.23 12.96 17.44
CA THR A 32 -6.59 13.35 17.09
C THR A 32 -7.51 12.11 17.11
N PRO A 33 -8.73 12.20 17.67
CA PRO A 33 -9.67 11.09 17.64
C PRO A 33 -10.03 10.69 16.20
N LEU A 34 -10.19 9.38 15.97
CA LEU A 34 -10.61 8.84 14.68
C LEU A 34 -12.03 9.32 14.35
N LYS A 35 -12.20 9.87 13.14
CA LYS A 35 -13.49 10.29 12.61
C LYS A 35 -14.08 9.19 11.74
N MET A 36 -15.30 8.76 12.06
CA MET A 36 -16.04 7.82 11.22
C MET A 36 -16.40 8.50 9.90
N THR A 37 -15.96 7.93 8.79
CA THR A 37 -16.22 8.45 7.44
C THR A 37 -17.16 7.51 6.70
N THR A 38 -18.16 8.05 6.00
CA THR A 38 -19.05 7.25 5.16
C THR A 38 -18.33 6.79 3.90
N VAL A 39 -18.50 5.52 3.54
CA VAL A 39 -17.95 4.96 2.29
C VAL A 39 -18.53 5.71 1.09
N PRO A 40 -17.69 6.23 0.17
CA PRO A 40 -18.16 6.98 -0.98
C PRO A 40 -18.84 6.06 -1.99
N LYS A 41 -19.79 6.62 -2.76
CA LYS A 41 -20.37 5.93 -3.90
C LYS A 41 -19.44 6.04 -5.10
N VAL A 42 -19.29 4.94 -5.82
CA VAL A 42 -18.44 4.82 -7.02
C VAL A 42 -19.26 4.21 -8.16
N GLU A 43 -18.89 4.52 -9.40
CA GLU A 43 -19.56 3.99 -10.58
C GLU A 43 -19.14 2.54 -10.85
N ASN A 44 -17.83 2.25 -10.77
CA ASN A 44 -17.30 0.92 -11.06
C ASN A 44 -17.11 0.06 -9.80
N SER A 45 -18.21 -0.35 -9.16
CA SER A 45 -18.15 -1.21 -7.96
C SER A 45 -17.55 -2.60 -8.21
N LYS A 46 -17.35 -3.03 -9.46
CA LYS A 46 -16.74 -4.33 -9.79
C LYS A 46 -15.23 -4.36 -9.59
N TRP A 47 -14.57 -3.21 -9.70
CA TRP A 47 -13.12 -3.10 -9.49
C TRP A 47 -12.75 -3.17 -8.00
N VAL A 48 -13.68 -2.77 -7.14
CA VAL A 48 -13.50 -2.73 -5.69
C VAL A 48 -13.39 -4.13 -5.12
N SER A 49 -12.29 -4.43 -4.44
CA SER A 49 -12.08 -5.68 -3.71
C SER A 49 -12.35 -5.56 -2.21
N ASN A 50 -12.17 -4.37 -1.63
CA ASN A 50 -12.44 -4.08 -0.21
C ASN A 50 -13.03 -2.67 -0.02
N GLU A 51 -13.48 -2.35 1.21
CA GLU A 51 -14.13 -1.05 1.50
C GLU A 51 -13.21 0.17 1.30
N ILE A 52 -11.89 0.02 1.42
CA ILE A 52 -10.90 1.09 1.23
C ILE A 52 -10.81 1.47 -0.25
N ASP A 53 -10.97 0.49 -1.16
CA ASP A 53 -10.88 0.72 -2.60
C ASP A 53 -11.95 1.71 -3.11
N TYR A 54 -13.09 1.85 -2.41
CA TYR A 54 -14.09 2.87 -2.74
C TYR A 54 -13.52 4.29 -2.63
N PHE A 55 -12.67 4.56 -1.63
CA PHE A 55 -12.07 5.87 -1.44
C PHE A 55 -11.06 6.19 -2.54
N VAL A 56 -10.30 5.18 -2.98
CA VAL A 56 -9.34 5.31 -4.08
C VAL A 56 -10.08 5.53 -5.39
N LEU A 57 -11.05 4.65 -5.70
CA LEU A 57 -11.80 4.71 -6.95
C LEU A 57 -12.62 6.00 -7.06
N SER A 58 -13.23 6.47 -5.98
CA SER A 58 -13.95 7.75 -5.96
C SER A 58 -13.05 8.93 -6.37
N LYS A 59 -11.78 8.93 -5.94
CA LYS A 59 -10.80 9.96 -6.34
C LYS A 59 -10.33 9.79 -7.78
N LEU A 60 -10.15 8.56 -8.26
CA LEU A 60 -9.79 8.28 -9.64
C LEU A 60 -10.90 8.70 -10.61
N GLU A 61 -12.15 8.34 -10.31
CA GLU A 61 -13.33 8.73 -11.08
C GLU A 61 -13.50 10.26 -11.12
N ALA A 62 -13.36 10.94 -9.97
CA ALA A 62 -13.41 12.41 -9.91
C ALA A 62 -12.28 13.08 -10.73
N ALA A 63 -11.15 12.41 -10.89
CA ALA A 63 -10.03 12.87 -11.72
C ALA A 63 -10.15 12.42 -13.19
N GLY A 64 -11.17 11.65 -13.57
CA GLY A 64 -11.32 11.08 -14.91
C GLY A 64 -10.26 10.03 -15.26
N ILE A 65 -9.61 9.43 -14.26
CA ILE A 65 -8.58 8.40 -14.44
C ILE A 65 -9.20 7.02 -14.25
N GLN A 66 -8.92 6.10 -15.15
CA GLN A 66 -9.33 4.71 -15.01
C GLN A 66 -8.24 3.89 -14.31
N PRO A 67 -8.61 2.99 -13.39
CA PRO A 67 -7.66 2.03 -12.83
C PRO A 67 -7.08 1.11 -13.91
N ASN A 68 -5.83 0.67 -13.71
CA ASN A 68 -5.24 -0.36 -14.56
C ASN A 68 -5.84 -1.74 -14.24
N ASP A 69 -5.79 -2.61 -15.25
CA ASP A 69 -6.12 -4.02 -15.10
C ASP A 69 -5.20 -4.72 -14.09
N PRO A 70 -5.68 -5.81 -13.45
CA PRO A 70 -4.84 -6.66 -12.62
C PRO A 70 -3.59 -7.13 -13.36
N ALA A 71 -2.45 -7.11 -12.66
CA ALA A 71 -1.22 -7.63 -13.23
C ALA A 71 -1.31 -9.14 -13.46
N GLN A 72 -0.63 -9.63 -14.50
CA GLN A 72 -0.53 -11.06 -14.78
C GLN A 72 0.10 -11.81 -13.60
N HIS A 73 -0.33 -13.06 -13.36
CA HIS A 73 0.14 -13.90 -12.25
C HIS A 73 1.67 -13.93 -12.10
N ARG A 74 2.41 -14.12 -13.21
CA ARG A 74 3.88 -14.11 -13.20
C ARG A 74 4.47 -12.78 -12.70
N VAL A 75 3.87 -11.67 -13.08
CA VAL A 75 4.31 -10.32 -12.66
C VAL A 75 4.01 -10.10 -11.19
N LEU A 76 2.84 -10.54 -10.72
CA LEU A 76 2.46 -10.47 -9.30
C LEU A 76 3.43 -11.27 -8.43
N LEU A 77 3.70 -12.53 -8.77
CA LEU A 77 4.63 -13.36 -8.02
C LEU A 77 6.03 -12.74 -7.94
N ARG A 78 6.54 -12.24 -9.08
CA ARG A 78 7.84 -11.59 -9.12
C ARG A 78 7.90 -10.37 -8.21
N ARG A 79 6.87 -9.51 -8.22
CA ARG A 79 6.80 -8.33 -7.35
C ARG A 79 6.81 -8.74 -5.89
N LEU A 80 5.98 -9.72 -5.53
CA LEU A 80 5.89 -10.22 -4.16
C LEU A 80 7.26 -10.68 -3.63
N TYR A 81 7.98 -11.51 -4.40
CA TYR A 81 9.30 -12.00 -4.03
C TYR A 81 10.32 -10.87 -3.82
N PHE A 82 10.31 -9.86 -4.70
CA PHE A 82 11.17 -8.67 -4.52
C PHE A 82 10.77 -7.82 -3.32
N ASP A 83 9.48 -7.69 -3.03
CA ASP A 83 8.98 -6.88 -1.93
C ASP A 83 9.26 -7.51 -0.56
N ILE A 84 9.18 -8.84 -0.46
CA ILE A 84 9.37 -9.57 0.80
C ILE A 84 10.86 -9.88 1.06
N ILE A 85 11.57 -10.47 0.10
CA ILE A 85 12.95 -10.95 0.29
C ILE A 85 13.99 -10.31 -0.62
N GLY A 86 13.58 -9.52 -1.61
CA GLY A 86 14.50 -8.82 -2.53
C GLY A 86 15.15 -9.69 -3.60
N LEU A 87 14.77 -10.96 -3.71
CA LEU A 87 15.28 -11.92 -4.71
C LEU A 87 14.16 -12.30 -5.69
N PRO A 88 14.47 -12.68 -6.95
CA PRO A 88 13.46 -13.20 -7.86
C PRO A 88 13.04 -14.63 -7.50
N PRO A 89 11.82 -15.07 -7.87
CA PRO A 89 11.40 -16.46 -7.69
C PRO A 89 12.16 -17.39 -8.64
N GLY A 90 12.41 -18.60 -8.17
CA GLY A 90 12.95 -19.72 -8.95
C GLY A 90 11.96 -20.26 -9.99
N PRO A 91 12.44 -20.98 -11.03
CA PRO A 91 11.57 -21.48 -12.10
C PRO A 91 10.47 -22.44 -11.60
N GLU A 92 10.79 -23.31 -10.63
CA GLU A 92 9.82 -24.26 -10.07
C GLU A 92 8.73 -23.57 -9.26
N GLU A 93 9.10 -22.57 -8.45
CA GLU A 93 8.17 -21.76 -7.66
C GLU A 93 7.18 -21.04 -8.58
N VAL A 94 7.66 -20.49 -9.70
CA VAL A 94 6.81 -19.86 -10.71
C VAL A 94 5.84 -20.88 -11.31
N ALA A 95 6.30 -22.07 -11.69
CA ALA A 95 5.43 -23.09 -12.29
C ALA A 95 4.35 -23.58 -11.31
N ASN A 96 4.72 -23.82 -10.05
CA ASN A 96 3.82 -24.23 -8.99
C ASN A 96 2.77 -23.16 -8.72
N PHE A 97 3.18 -21.90 -8.61
CA PHE A 97 2.27 -20.78 -8.41
C PHE A 97 1.30 -20.60 -9.57
N LEU A 98 1.77 -20.64 -10.82
CA LEU A 98 0.89 -20.48 -11.98
C LEU A 98 -0.19 -21.55 -12.03
N THR A 99 0.17 -22.80 -11.71
CA THR A 99 -0.78 -23.91 -11.64
C THR A 99 -1.80 -23.72 -10.51
N ALA A 100 -1.37 -23.25 -9.34
CA ALA A 100 -2.26 -22.98 -8.20
C ALA A 100 -3.18 -21.76 -8.45
N ALA A 101 -2.67 -20.75 -9.16
CA ALA A 101 -3.37 -19.50 -9.39
C ALA A 101 -4.53 -19.63 -10.39
N ASP A 102 -4.55 -20.65 -11.26
CA ASP A 102 -5.65 -20.87 -12.21
C ASP A 102 -7.02 -21.07 -11.53
N GLY A 103 -7.03 -21.57 -10.29
CA GLY A 103 -8.25 -21.74 -9.49
C GLY A 103 -8.55 -20.54 -8.59
N ASN A 104 -7.64 -20.23 -7.68
CA ASN A 104 -7.81 -19.14 -6.72
C ASN A 104 -6.50 -18.34 -6.57
N PRO A 105 -6.31 -17.28 -7.37
CA PRO A 105 -5.09 -16.48 -7.35
C PRO A 105 -4.75 -15.91 -5.98
N ARG A 106 -5.77 -15.53 -5.21
CA ARG A 106 -5.59 -14.92 -3.88
C ARG A 106 -5.04 -15.92 -2.88
N ALA A 107 -5.68 -17.09 -2.78
CA ALA A 107 -5.22 -18.14 -1.88
C ALA A 107 -3.81 -18.64 -2.24
N ALA A 108 -3.50 -18.73 -3.55
CA ALA A 108 -2.16 -19.08 -4.01
C ALA A 108 -1.12 -18.03 -3.58
N LEU A 109 -1.45 -16.73 -3.65
CA LEU A 109 -0.56 -15.66 -3.17
C LEU A 109 -0.35 -15.73 -1.65
N GLU A 110 -1.42 -15.92 -0.88
CA GLU A 110 -1.35 -16.04 0.59
C GLU A 110 -0.44 -17.21 1.00
N SER A 111 -0.58 -18.37 0.34
CA SER A 111 0.30 -19.52 0.60
C SER A 111 1.77 -19.24 0.25
N VAL A 112 2.06 -18.46 -0.79
CA VAL A 112 3.44 -18.09 -1.13
C VAL A 112 4.00 -17.15 -0.07
N VAL A 113 3.22 -16.18 0.42
CA VAL A 113 3.62 -15.28 1.50
C VAL A 113 3.98 -16.06 2.76
N ASP A 114 3.19 -17.06 3.13
CA ASP A 114 3.44 -17.88 4.32
C ASP A 114 4.72 -18.72 4.23
N GLN A 115 5.27 -18.91 3.03
CA GLN A 115 6.47 -19.73 2.77
C GLN A 115 7.77 -18.91 2.69
N LEU A 116 7.68 -17.57 2.59
CA LEU A 116 8.82 -16.64 2.46
C LEU A 116 9.22 -16.03 3.80
#